data_AF-A0A9D1G029-F1
#
_entry.id   AF-A0A9D1G029-F1
#
_cell.length_a   1.000
_cell.length_b   1.000
_cell.length_c   1.000
_cell.angle_alpha   90.00
_cell.angle_beta   90.00
_cell.angle_gamma   90.00
#
_symmetry.space_group_name_H-M   'P 1'
#
loop_
_entity.id
_entity.type
_entity.pdbx_description
1 polymer ?
#
loop_
_entity_poly.entity_id
_entity_poly.type
_entity_poly.pdbx_seq_one_letter_code
_entity_poly.pdbx_strand_id
1 'polypeptide(L)'
;MTKTRYEWTQQQRKLETAVRRQKDIANTSKAAGDDVLRREAQYKIERYQAAYDRITNKALLTADRGRMRVSGFSSVKAADDETMRLLRIERQRKTRLTNKPSLALPGADKATAAEAKFTKYLFNPEKPDGYAKGVAFESRLGYNIKNWEQLRKAILEAAKLYPASVKSQSPYGTKYEQKIILH
;
A
#
# COMPACT_ATOMS: atom_id res chain seq x y z
N MET A 1 -15.12 -4.33 -33.10
CA MET A 1 -13.95 -4.42 -33.99
C MET A 1 -12.95 -5.41 -33.42
N THR A 2 -12.55 -6.40 -34.21
CA THR A 2 -11.53 -7.40 -33.83
C THR A 2 -10.15 -6.86 -34.22
N LYS A 3 -9.18 -6.87 -33.30
CA LYS A 3 -7.82 -6.40 -33.58
C LYS A 3 -7.14 -7.27 -34.63
N THR A 4 -6.33 -6.65 -35.47
CA THR A 4 -5.48 -7.32 -36.46
C THR A 4 -4.30 -8.04 -35.80
N ARG A 5 -3.69 -8.99 -36.53
CA ARG A 5 -2.48 -9.69 -36.08
C ARG A 5 -1.32 -8.72 -35.77
N TYR A 6 -1.18 -7.67 -36.58
CA TYR A 6 -0.18 -6.63 -36.35
C TYR A 6 -0.41 -5.90 -35.03
N GLU A 7 -1.66 -5.49 -34.77
CA GLU A 7 -2.01 -4.82 -33.50
C GLU A 7 -1.76 -5.73 -32.29
N TRP A 8 -2.10 -7.01 -32.36
CA TRP A 8 -1.79 -7.96 -31.28
C TRP A 8 -0.29 -8.10 -31.04
N THR A 9 0.51 -8.15 -32.11
CA THR A 9 1.98 -8.20 -32.01
C THR A 9 2.53 -6.93 -31.35
N GLN A 10 1.99 -5.76 -31.68
CA GLN A 10 2.37 -4.50 -31.04
C GLN A 10 1.98 -4.48 -29.55
N GLN A 11 0.84 -5.06 -29.19
CA GLN A 11 0.46 -5.20 -27.78
C GLN A 11 1.39 -6.14 -27.02
N GLN A 12 1.82 -7.25 -27.65
CA GLN A 12 2.81 -8.17 -27.11
C GLN A 12 4.14 -7.45 -26.81
N ARG A 13 4.68 -6.70 -27.77
CA ARG A 13 5.92 -5.90 -27.59
C ARG A 13 5.81 -4.82 -26.52
N LYS A 14 4.63 -4.20 -26.37
CA LYS A 14 4.36 -3.24 -25.28
C LYS A 14 4.46 -3.92 -23.92
N LEU A 15 3.89 -5.12 -23.77
CA LEU A 15 3.98 -5.89 -22.53
C LEU A 15 5.41 -6.39 -22.26
N GLU A 16 6.14 -6.84 -23.28
CA GLU A 16 7.56 -7.22 -23.15
C GLU A 16 8.42 -6.07 -22.61
N THR A 17 8.23 -4.87 -23.18
CA THR A 17 8.92 -3.65 -22.73
C THR A 17 8.49 -3.26 -21.32
N ALA A 18 7.20 -3.38 -20.99
CA ALA A 18 6.72 -3.11 -19.64
C ALA A 18 7.34 -4.06 -18.60
N VAL A 19 7.46 -5.35 -18.91
CA VAL A 19 8.12 -6.34 -18.03
C VAL A 19 9.60 -5.99 -17.84
N ARG A 20 10.35 -5.70 -18.91
CA ARG A 20 11.77 -5.30 -18.79
C ARG A 20 11.94 -4.07 -17.91
N ARG A 21 11.15 -3.01 -18.17
CA ARG A 21 11.15 -1.80 -17.37
C ARG A 21 10.92 -2.07 -15.88
N GLN A 22 9.97 -2.95 -15.54
CA GLN A 22 9.73 -3.28 -14.12
C GLN A 22 10.86 -4.12 -13.52
N LYS A 23 11.52 -4.97 -14.30
CA LYS A 23 12.71 -5.71 -13.83
C LYS A 23 13.89 -4.77 -13.56
N ASP A 24 14.09 -3.77 -14.41
CA ASP A 24 15.09 -2.71 -14.17
C ASP A 24 14.78 -1.94 -12.88
N ILE A 25 13.51 -1.54 -12.69
CA ILE A 25 13.06 -0.91 -11.44
C ILE A 25 13.33 -1.82 -10.24
N ALA A 26 13.02 -3.12 -10.33
CA ALA A 26 13.25 -4.05 -9.23
C ALA A 26 14.75 -4.18 -8.88
N ASN A 27 15.63 -4.15 -9.88
CA ASN A 27 17.08 -4.14 -9.67
C ASN A 27 17.55 -2.84 -8.98
N THR A 28 17.10 -1.69 -9.47
CA THR A 28 17.43 -0.39 -8.86
C THR A 28 16.90 -0.29 -7.43
N SER A 29 15.66 -0.73 -7.19
CA SER A 29 15.06 -0.78 -5.86
C SER A 29 15.83 -1.70 -4.91
N LYS A 30 16.28 -2.87 -5.39
CA LYS A 30 17.15 -3.77 -4.62
C LYS A 30 18.47 -3.07 -4.24
N ALA A 31 19.09 -2.35 -5.17
CA ALA A 31 20.32 -1.61 -4.90
C ALA A 31 20.11 -0.45 -3.91
N ALA A 32 18.94 0.19 -3.92
CA ALA A 32 18.57 1.26 -2.99
C ALA A 32 18.05 0.76 -1.63
N GLY A 33 17.85 -0.55 -1.44
CA GLY A 33 17.20 -1.11 -0.25
C GLY A 33 15.70 -0.83 -0.14
N ASP A 34 15.04 -0.39 -1.22
CA ASP A 34 13.59 -0.11 -1.26
C ASP A 34 12.81 -1.40 -1.58
N ASP A 35 12.60 -2.21 -0.55
CA ASP A 35 11.87 -3.49 -0.68
C ASP A 35 10.39 -3.31 -1.05
N VAL A 36 9.77 -2.18 -0.69
CA VAL A 36 8.36 -1.90 -1.01
C VAL A 36 8.22 -1.70 -2.52
N LEU A 37 9.06 -0.85 -3.11
CA LEU A 37 9.04 -0.61 -4.55
C LEU A 37 9.46 -1.85 -5.34
N ARG A 38 10.39 -2.66 -4.80
CA ARG A 38 10.77 -3.94 -5.38
C ARG A 38 9.59 -4.92 -5.46
N ARG A 39 8.81 -5.06 -4.38
CA ARG A 39 7.59 -5.90 -4.37
C ARG A 39 6.49 -5.34 -5.29
N GLU A 40 6.36 -4.01 -5.37
CA GLU A 40 5.42 -3.36 -6.29
C GLU A 40 5.79 -3.64 -7.76
N ALA A 41 7.09 -3.58 -8.09
CA ALA A 41 7.59 -3.91 -9.43
C ALA A 41 7.34 -5.39 -9.76
N GLN A 42 7.61 -6.30 -8.82
CA GLN A 42 7.32 -7.73 -8.97
C GLN A 42 5.82 -7.99 -9.24
N TYR A 43 4.93 -7.37 -8.47
CA TYR A 43 3.49 -7.46 -8.69
C TYR A 43 3.08 -7.04 -10.12
N LYS A 44 3.67 -5.96 -10.64
CA LYS A 44 3.42 -5.51 -12.02
C LYS A 44 3.99 -6.47 -13.05
N ILE A 45 5.17 -7.03 -12.82
CA ILE A 45 5.78 -8.04 -13.72
C ILE A 45 4.82 -9.21 -13.91
N GLU A 46 4.33 -9.78 -12.81
CA GLU A 46 3.42 -10.94 -12.86
C GLU A 46 2.13 -10.62 -13.63
N ARG A 47 1.55 -9.44 -13.40
CA ARG A 47 0.35 -9.00 -14.15
C ARG A 47 0.61 -8.76 -15.63
N TYR A 48 1.76 -8.20 -15.99
CA TYR A 48 2.13 -8.00 -17.40
C TYR A 48 2.46 -9.32 -18.10
N GLN A 49 3.09 -10.27 -17.40
CA GLN A 49 3.32 -11.62 -17.92
C GLN A 49 2.00 -12.38 -18.11
N ALA A 50 1.08 -12.33 -17.13
CA ALA A 50 -0.24 -12.92 -17.28
C ALA A 50 -1.05 -12.25 -18.41
N ALA A 51 -0.92 -10.93 -18.60
CA ALA A 51 -1.52 -10.25 -19.74
C ALA A 51 -0.88 -10.71 -21.07
N TYR A 52 0.44 -10.87 -21.09
CA TYR A 52 1.21 -11.32 -22.25
C TYR A 52 0.76 -12.73 -22.68
N ASP A 53 0.69 -13.66 -21.74
CA ASP A 53 0.28 -15.04 -22.00
C ASP A 53 -1.16 -15.07 -22.54
N ARG A 54 -2.08 -14.31 -21.92
CA ARG A 54 -3.48 -14.21 -22.38
C ARG A 54 -3.61 -13.71 -23.81
N ILE A 55 -2.93 -12.62 -24.18
CA ILE A 55 -3.04 -12.08 -25.53
C ILE A 55 -2.32 -12.95 -26.57
N THR A 56 -1.20 -13.56 -26.18
CA THR A 56 -0.40 -14.43 -27.06
C THR A 56 -1.22 -15.66 -27.44
N ASN A 57 -1.84 -16.29 -26.44
CA ASN A 57 -2.73 -17.45 -26.66
C ASN A 57 -3.98 -17.06 -27.46
N LYS A 58 -4.64 -15.96 -27.09
CA LYS A 58 -5.86 -15.51 -27.78
C LYS A 58 -5.63 -15.19 -29.26
N ALA A 59 -4.47 -14.62 -29.59
CA ALA A 59 -4.13 -14.22 -30.95
C ALA A 59 -3.30 -15.29 -31.70
N LEU A 60 -3.07 -16.46 -31.09
CA LEU A 60 -2.24 -17.55 -31.63
C LEU A 60 -0.85 -17.04 -32.11
N LEU A 61 -0.24 -16.16 -31.31
CA LEU A 61 1.09 -15.61 -31.57
C LEU A 61 2.16 -16.52 -30.97
N THR A 62 3.38 -16.42 -31.50
CA THR A 62 4.54 -17.08 -30.90
C THR A 62 4.94 -16.40 -29.59
N ALA A 63 5.13 -17.19 -28.54
CA ALA A 63 5.66 -16.72 -27.27
C ALA A 63 7.21 -16.71 -27.30
N ASP A 64 7.83 -15.62 -26.87
CA ASP A 64 9.27 -15.48 -26.71
C ASP A 64 9.58 -14.77 -25.39
N ARG A 65 9.78 -15.56 -24.33
CA ARG A 65 10.12 -15.04 -23.00
C ARG A 65 11.56 -14.55 -22.90
N GLY A 66 12.43 -14.88 -23.87
CA GLY A 66 13.80 -14.39 -23.95
C GLY A 66 13.85 -12.86 -24.04
N ARG A 67 12.90 -12.26 -24.76
CA ARG A 67 12.72 -10.80 -24.91
C ARG A 67 12.42 -10.05 -23.62
N MET A 68 12.00 -10.76 -22.57
CA MET A 68 11.70 -10.18 -21.27
C MET A 68 12.82 -10.37 -20.25
N ARG A 69 13.96 -10.95 -20.63
CA ARG A 69 15.12 -11.11 -19.72
C ARG A 69 15.79 -9.76 -19.48
N VAL A 70 16.24 -9.56 -18.23
CA VAL A 70 17.02 -8.42 -17.76
C VAL A 70 18.11 -8.98 -16.87
N SER A 71 19.35 -8.57 -17.10
CA SER A 71 20.50 -9.05 -16.32
C SER A 71 20.38 -8.65 -14.83
N GLY A 72 20.83 -9.52 -13.92
CA GLY A 72 20.79 -9.29 -12.48
C GLY A 72 19.40 -9.35 -11.82
N PHE A 73 18.33 -9.47 -12.61
CA PHE A 73 16.98 -9.58 -12.08
C PHE A 73 16.77 -10.90 -11.33
N SER A 74 16.27 -10.78 -10.10
CA SER A 74 15.84 -11.91 -9.25
C SER A 74 14.43 -11.65 -8.75
N SER A 75 13.50 -12.56 -9.09
CA SER A 75 12.12 -12.48 -8.64
C SER A 75 12.03 -12.60 -7.13
N VAL A 76 11.06 -11.89 -6.56
CA VAL A 76 10.67 -12.01 -5.14
C VAL A 76 9.22 -12.47 -5.06
N LYS A 77 8.75 -12.75 -3.85
CA LYS A 77 7.31 -12.93 -3.63
C LYS A 77 6.60 -11.60 -3.91
N ALA A 78 5.70 -11.58 -4.89
CA ALA A 78 4.78 -10.46 -5.08
C ALA A 78 3.92 -10.27 -3.83
N ALA A 79 3.56 -9.02 -3.53
CA ALA A 79 2.51 -8.80 -2.56
C ALA A 79 1.14 -9.11 -3.20
N ASP A 80 0.17 -9.48 -2.36
CA ASP A 80 -1.20 -9.70 -2.81
C ASP A 80 -1.89 -8.38 -3.23
N ASP A 81 -3.08 -8.54 -3.84
CA ASP A 81 -3.88 -7.43 -4.34
C ASP A 81 -4.31 -6.46 -3.24
N GLU A 82 -4.61 -6.94 -2.04
CA GLU A 82 -5.02 -6.10 -0.90
C GLU A 82 -3.84 -5.23 -0.44
N THR A 83 -2.69 -5.83 -0.24
CA THR A 83 -1.44 -5.16 0.15
C THR A 83 -1.07 -4.10 -0.87
N MET A 84 -1.12 -4.42 -2.16
CA MET A 84 -0.83 -3.46 -3.24
C MET A 84 -1.84 -2.31 -3.28
N ARG A 85 -3.13 -2.61 -3.05
CA ARG A 85 -4.17 -1.60 -2.93
C ARG A 85 -3.90 -0.65 -1.76
N LEU A 86 -3.55 -1.19 -0.59
CA LEU A 86 -3.25 -0.41 0.60
C LEU A 86 -1.99 0.45 0.42
N LEU A 87 -0.89 -0.10 -0.10
CA LEU A 87 0.34 0.66 -0.39
C LEU A 87 0.10 1.82 -1.35
N ARG A 88 -0.72 1.61 -2.40
CA ARG A 88 -1.08 2.69 -3.34
C ARG A 88 -1.88 3.79 -2.64
N ILE A 89 -2.85 3.41 -1.80
CA ILE A 89 -3.67 4.37 -1.03
C ILE A 89 -2.79 5.14 -0.06
N GLU A 90 -1.88 4.46 0.66
CA GLU A 90 -0.93 5.07 1.58
C GLU A 90 -0.05 6.09 0.85
N ARG A 91 0.60 5.67 -0.25
CA ARG A 91 1.45 6.55 -1.07
C ARG A 91 0.69 7.80 -1.52
N GLN A 92 -0.51 7.62 -2.07
CA GLN A 92 -1.35 8.73 -2.53
C GLN A 92 -1.66 9.71 -1.39
N ARG A 93 -1.98 9.21 -0.20
CA ARG A 93 -2.29 10.05 0.96
C ARG A 93 -1.06 10.81 1.46
N LYS A 94 0.09 10.13 1.59
CA LYS A 94 1.36 10.75 2.02
C LYS A 94 1.82 11.81 1.01
N THR A 95 1.83 11.50 -0.28
CA THR A 95 2.15 12.48 -1.34
C THR A 95 1.20 13.68 -1.33
N ARG A 96 -0.09 13.47 -1.06
CA ARG A 96 -1.05 14.57 -0.94
C ARG A 96 -0.69 15.53 0.20
N LEU A 97 -0.21 15.01 1.34
CA LEU A 97 0.28 15.85 2.43
C LEU A 97 1.57 16.58 2.05
N THR A 98 2.53 15.88 1.43
CA THR A 98 3.78 16.48 0.93
C THR A 98 3.51 17.65 -0.02
N ASN A 99 2.57 17.48 -0.96
CA ASN A 99 2.24 18.51 -1.95
C ASN A 99 1.37 19.63 -1.37
N LYS A 100 0.64 19.37 -0.28
CA LYS A 100 -0.22 20.36 0.36
C LYS A 100 -0.07 20.28 1.89
N PRO A 101 0.98 20.90 2.45
CA PRO A 101 1.25 20.85 3.90
C PRO A 101 0.13 21.43 4.77
N SER A 102 -0.73 22.30 4.23
CA SER A 102 -1.91 22.82 4.94
C SER A 102 -2.97 21.75 5.28
N LEU A 103 -2.82 20.52 4.76
CA LEU A 103 -3.62 19.37 5.17
C LEU A 103 -3.05 18.63 6.39
N ALA A 104 -1.94 19.08 6.98
CA ALA A 104 -1.38 18.45 8.17
C ALA A 104 -2.38 18.48 9.34
N LEU A 105 -2.31 17.47 10.20
CA LEU A 105 -3.03 17.53 11.48
C LEU A 105 -2.42 18.65 12.34
N PRO A 106 -3.20 19.64 12.79
CA PRO A 106 -2.66 20.70 13.63
C PRO A 106 -2.09 20.14 14.94
N GLY A 107 -0.86 20.53 15.27
CA GLY A 107 -0.18 20.08 16.49
C GLY A 107 0.18 18.60 16.51
N ALA A 108 0.32 17.94 15.35
CA ALA A 108 0.66 16.50 15.27
C ALA A 108 1.88 16.09 16.12
N ASP A 109 2.89 16.95 16.22
CA ASP A 109 4.11 16.66 17.00
C ASP A 109 3.87 16.62 18.52
N LYS A 110 2.78 17.25 18.99
CA LYS A 110 2.36 17.27 20.39
C LYS A 110 1.17 16.34 20.64
N ALA A 111 0.78 15.54 19.65
CA ALA A 111 -0.35 14.61 19.78
C ALA A 111 -0.06 13.60 20.88
N THR A 112 -1.07 13.33 21.71
CA THR A 112 -1.02 12.30 22.75
C THR A 112 -2.21 11.38 22.62
N ALA A 113 -2.07 10.16 23.13
CA ALA A 113 -3.17 9.21 23.20
C ALA A 113 -3.12 8.55 24.59
N ALA A 114 -4.18 8.77 25.37
CA ALA A 114 -4.25 8.31 26.75
C ALA A 114 -4.26 6.78 26.82
N GLU A 115 -3.46 6.22 27.72
CA GLU A 115 -3.38 4.77 27.98
C GLU A 115 -4.76 4.14 28.19
N ALA A 116 -5.62 4.80 28.98
CA ALA A 116 -6.96 4.31 29.27
C ALA A 116 -7.82 4.08 28.02
N LYS A 117 -7.54 4.75 26.89
CA LYS A 117 -8.24 4.48 25.62
C LYS A 117 -7.90 3.10 25.06
N PHE A 118 -6.71 2.59 25.33
CA PHE A 118 -6.27 1.27 24.92
C PHE A 118 -6.65 0.22 25.96
N THR A 119 -6.27 0.44 27.23
CA THR A 119 -6.37 -0.56 28.29
C THR A 119 -7.77 -0.66 28.90
N LYS A 120 -8.49 0.46 29.05
CA LYS A 120 -9.83 0.49 29.68
C LYS A 120 -10.98 0.53 28.66
N TYR A 121 -10.70 0.69 27.37
CA TYR A 121 -11.72 0.79 26.32
C TYR A 121 -11.46 -0.14 25.13
N LEU A 122 -10.40 0.09 24.34
CA LEU A 122 -10.17 -0.66 23.09
C LEU A 122 -9.98 -2.16 23.31
N PHE A 123 -9.16 -2.54 24.30
CA PHE A 123 -8.85 -3.93 24.63
C PHE A 123 -9.48 -4.39 25.95
N ASN A 124 -10.59 -3.75 26.37
CA ASN A 124 -11.31 -4.11 27.59
C ASN A 124 -12.62 -4.83 27.27
N PRO A 125 -12.75 -6.14 27.57
CA PRO A 125 -13.99 -6.91 27.36
C PRO A 125 -15.23 -6.32 28.03
N GLU A 126 -15.07 -5.60 29.14
CA GLU A 126 -16.19 -4.95 29.87
C GLU A 126 -16.75 -3.72 29.14
N LYS A 127 -16.13 -3.29 28.03
CA LYS A 127 -16.61 -2.22 27.15
C LYS A 127 -16.92 -2.78 25.76
N PRO A 128 -18.10 -3.39 25.54
CA PRO A 128 -18.43 -4.10 24.30
C PRO A 128 -18.15 -3.30 23.02
N ASP A 129 -18.55 -2.02 22.98
CA ASP A 129 -18.35 -1.13 21.83
C ASP A 129 -16.87 -0.87 21.50
N GLY A 130 -16.01 -0.82 22.53
CA GLY A 130 -14.57 -0.65 22.38
C GLY A 130 -13.90 -1.98 22.04
N TYR A 131 -14.27 -3.02 22.77
CA TYR A 131 -13.71 -4.36 22.65
C TYR A 131 -13.86 -4.94 21.26
N ALA A 132 -15.03 -4.78 20.63
CA ALA A 132 -15.25 -5.25 19.26
C ALA A 132 -14.22 -4.66 18.27
N LYS A 133 -13.77 -3.41 18.50
CA LYS A 133 -12.71 -2.80 17.70
C LYS A 133 -11.35 -3.38 18.05
N GLY A 134 -11.06 -3.59 19.34
CA GLY A 134 -9.82 -4.24 19.78
C GLY A 134 -9.63 -5.63 19.18
N VAL A 135 -10.68 -6.45 19.15
CA VAL A 135 -10.67 -7.77 18.50
C VAL A 135 -10.31 -7.66 17.02
N ALA A 136 -10.84 -6.64 16.32
CA ALA A 136 -10.49 -6.40 14.92
C ALA A 136 -9.02 -5.98 14.74
N PHE A 137 -8.47 -5.16 15.64
CA PHE A 137 -7.04 -4.80 15.65
C PHE A 137 -6.16 -6.02 15.90
N GLU A 138 -6.52 -6.87 16.86
CA GLU A 138 -5.76 -8.08 17.18
C GLU A 138 -5.78 -9.06 16.01
N SER A 139 -6.96 -9.34 15.45
CA SER A 139 -7.12 -10.28 14.35
C SER A 139 -6.42 -9.85 13.07
N ARG A 140 -6.43 -8.55 12.74
CA ARG A 140 -5.89 -8.06 11.46
C ARG A 140 -4.45 -7.57 11.53
N LEU A 141 -4.04 -7.00 12.67
CA LEU A 141 -2.76 -6.30 12.82
C LEU A 141 -1.91 -6.87 13.96
N GLY A 142 -2.43 -7.82 14.75
CA GLY A 142 -1.70 -8.43 15.87
C GLY A 142 -1.54 -7.51 17.09
N TYR A 143 -2.22 -6.37 17.13
CA TYR A 143 -2.21 -5.48 18.30
C TYR A 143 -3.27 -5.88 19.32
N ASN A 144 -2.86 -6.05 20.57
CA ASN A 144 -3.68 -6.44 21.70
C ASN A 144 -3.22 -5.79 23.00
N ILE A 145 -3.79 -6.21 24.13
CA ILE A 145 -3.47 -5.65 25.45
C ILE A 145 -2.01 -5.86 25.87
N LYS A 146 -1.27 -6.79 25.27
CA LYS A 146 0.14 -7.05 25.62
C LYS A 146 1.11 -6.13 24.88
N ASN A 147 0.71 -5.58 23.73
CA ASN A 147 1.55 -4.73 22.88
C ASN A 147 0.87 -3.41 22.47
N TRP A 148 -0.15 -2.97 23.22
CA TRP A 148 -0.93 -1.77 22.90
C TRP A 148 -0.08 -0.50 22.77
N GLU A 149 1.05 -0.43 23.46
CA GLU A 149 1.99 0.69 23.36
C GLU A 149 2.59 0.82 21.96
N GLN A 150 2.79 -0.30 21.27
CA GLN A 150 3.25 -0.32 19.87
C GLN A 150 2.18 0.25 18.95
N LEU A 151 0.91 -0.13 19.15
CA LEU A 151 -0.22 0.46 18.44
C LEU A 151 -0.32 1.98 18.70
N ARG A 152 -0.20 2.39 19.97
CA ARG A 152 -0.19 3.82 20.35
C ARG A 152 0.91 4.57 19.59
N LYS A 153 2.14 4.03 19.60
CA LYS A 153 3.27 4.62 18.88
C LYS A 153 3.00 4.70 17.38
N ALA A 154 2.50 3.63 16.77
CA ALA A 154 2.19 3.60 15.35
C ALA A 154 1.13 4.65 14.94
N ILE A 155 0.08 4.83 15.77
CA ILE A 155 -0.94 5.87 15.54
C ILE A 155 -0.34 7.27 15.63
N LEU A 156 0.49 7.55 16.65
CA LEU A 156 1.09 8.87 16.85
C LEU A 156 2.11 9.21 15.75
N GLU A 157 2.92 8.25 15.30
CA GLU A 157 3.80 8.47 14.16
C GLU A 157 3.00 8.65 12.86
N ALA A 158 1.92 7.90 12.65
CA ALA A 158 1.04 8.10 11.51
C ALA A 158 0.37 9.49 11.52
N ALA A 159 0.12 10.08 12.69
CA ALA A 159 -0.50 11.41 12.79
C ALA A 159 0.29 12.50 12.07
N LYS A 160 1.62 12.35 11.95
CA LYS A 160 2.52 13.28 11.25
C LYS A 160 2.55 13.06 9.73
N LEU A 161 2.19 11.87 9.26
CA LEU A 161 2.42 11.42 7.88
C LEU A 161 1.18 11.49 6.99
N TYR A 162 0.00 11.64 7.57
CA TYR A 162 -1.26 11.56 6.84
C TYR A 162 -2.02 12.90 6.83
N PRO A 163 -2.70 13.22 5.72
CA PRO A 163 -3.53 14.42 5.65
C PRO A 163 -4.78 14.27 6.54
N ALA A 164 -5.14 15.34 7.21
CA ALA A 164 -6.32 15.48 8.06
C ALA A 164 -7.47 16.20 7.33
N SER A 165 -8.70 15.91 7.76
CA SER A 165 -9.90 16.65 7.38
C SER A 165 -10.67 17.06 8.62
N VAL A 166 -11.22 18.28 8.62
CA VAL A 166 -12.14 18.74 9.67
C VAL A 166 -13.42 17.90 9.63
N LYS A 167 -13.86 17.43 10.80
CA LYS A 167 -15.11 16.67 10.97
C LYS A 167 -16.20 17.46 11.65
N SER A 168 -15.84 18.20 12.69
CA SER A 168 -16.78 19.03 13.44
C SER A 168 -16.00 20.08 14.21
N GLN A 169 -16.67 21.20 14.50
CA GLN A 169 -16.17 22.23 15.39
C GLN A 169 -17.06 22.30 16.62
N SER A 170 -16.44 22.49 17.78
CA SER A 170 -17.14 22.59 19.07
C SER A 170 -16.46 23.65 19.94
N PRO A 171 -17.08 24.07 21.06
CA PRO A 171 -16.43 24.97 22.02
C PRO A 171 -15.12 24.41 22.58
N TYR A 172 -14.95 23.09 22.61
CA TYR A 172 -13.75 22.39 23.08
C TYR A 172 -12.67 22.23 21.99
N GLY A 173 -12.90 22.81 20.80
CA GLY A 173 -11.98 22.77 19.67
C GLY A 173 -12.52 22.00 18.46
N THR A 174 -11.63 21.82 17.48
CA THR A 174 -11.94 21.22 16.18
C THR A 174 -11.57 19.74 16.17
N LYS A 175 -12.53 18.90 15.79
CA LYS A 175 -12.32 17.48 15.57
C LYS A 175 -11.78 17.25 14.17
N TYR A 176 -10.67 16.54 14.08
CA TYR A 176 -10.06 16.12 12.81
C TYR A 176 -10.19 14.60 12.63
N GLU A 177 -10.18 14.15 11.38
CA GLU A 177 -10.05 12.73 11.01
C GLU A 177 -8.86 12.56 10.07
N GLN A 178 -8.09 11.49 10.29
CA GLN A 178 -7.09 10.99 9.36
C GLN A 178 -7.43 9.55 8.98
N LYS A 179 -7.37 9.25 7.68
CA LYS A 179 -7.46 7.88 7.19
C LYS A 179 -6.04 7.32 7.08
N ILE A 180 -5.55 6.72 8.15
CA ILE A 180 -4.21 6.12 8.21
C ILE A 180 -4.22 4.67 7.70
N ILE A 181 -3.05 4.14 7.33
CA ILE A 181 -2.82 2.71 7.12
C ILE A 181 -1.74 2.30 8.12
N LEU A 182 -2.01 1.20 8.85
CA LEU A 182 -1.11 0.58 9.80
C LEU A 182 -0.69 -0.77 9.24
N HIS A 183 0.53 -1.17 9.56
CA HIS A 183 1.17 -2.43 9.17
C HIS A 183 1.55 -3.23 10.41
#